data_AF-A0A8T2KVZ6-F1
#
_entry.id   AF-A0A8T2KVZ6-F1
#
_cell.length_a   1.000
_cell.length_b   1.000
_cell.length_c   1.000
_cell.angle_alpha   90.00
_cell.angle_beta   90.00
_cell.angle_gamma   90.00
#
_symmetry.space_group_name_H-M   'P 1'
#
loop_
_entity.id
_entity.type
_entity.pdbx_description
1 polymer ?
#
loop_
_entity_poly.entity_id
_entity_poly.type
_entity_poly.pdbx_seq_one_letter_code
_entity_poly.pdbx_strand_id
1 'polypeptide(L)'
;MNAKEWIKSTIRGFMCVSGILGNNWLGFCSLPKSRSQLRTNNILFINLAISNLITNYMVDLPDTLELVKRWPVGRMYCSAFNFFSDLSETSSIFTTMFITVFWHQKLVGSLKHGGAPVQMDNTRLVMALLAGSWTVSVVFSLPHLFFTSLNIQNQSSEECLEYFPSQEVKQTYEMVFLMLANVVPIVGIVFASIQITVTLLQSQKRIKNISSRAGPRGDDQRKAASNELSSKDYISNATSANAPNTIQKVQKSQDRSNSSSGSSQVRAAKSVVAVATVFVICWLTHLLLSITSTIHDSIVIHEMTSYIGALYTCIIPYIYLYGVKKLTCLTCSSID
;
A
#
# COMPACT_ATOMS: atom_id res chain seq x y z
N MET A 1 -36.42 14.76 1.06
CA MET A 1 -34.95 14.59 1.05
C MET A 1 -34.30 15.95 1.01
N ASN A 2 -33.48 16.24 2.02
CA ASN A 2 -32.77 17.52 2.17
C ASN A 2 -31.50 17.55 1.31
N ALA A 3 -31.03 18.73 0.87
CA ALA A 3 -29.82 18.85 0.05
C ALA A 3 -28.57 18.19 0.69
N LYS A 4 -28.50 18.19 2.03
CA LYS A 4 -27.44 17.52 2.79
C LYS A 4 -27.43 15.99 2.60
N GLU A 5 -28.60 15.37 2.54
CA GLU A 5 -28.73 13.91 2.35
C GLU A 5 -28.31 13.51 0.93
N TRP A 6 -28.68 14.32 -0.06
CA TRP A 6 -28.24 14.13 -1.44
C TRP A 6 -26.72 14.19 -1.59
N ILE A 7 -26.08 15.19 -0.97
CA ILE A 7 -24.61 15.33 -1.01
C ILE A 7 -23.96 14.10 -0.37
N LYS A 8 -24.43 13.70 0.81
CA LYS A 8 -23.92 12.54 1.54
C LYS A 8 -24.00 11.25 0.70
N SER A 9 -25.18 10.93 0.19
CA SER A 9 -25.42 9.75 -0.64
C SER A 9 -24.57 9.77 -1.92
N THR A 10 -24.45 10.93 -2.57
CA THR A 10 -23.64 11.09 -3.80
C THR A 10 -22.15 10.82 -3.54
N ILE A 11 -21.59 11.38 -2.45
CA ILE A 11 -20.19 11.16 -2.07
C ILE A 11 -19.95 9.68 -1.77
N ARG A 12 -20.86 9.06 -1.01
CA ARG A 12 -20.78 7.64 -0.65
C ARG A 12 -20.80 6.74 -1.89
N GLY A 13 -21.72 7.01 -2.82
CA GLY A 13 -21.80 6.27 -4.08
C GLY A 13 -20.56 6.41 -4.94
N PHE A 14 -19.98 7.61 -5.02
CA PHE A 14 -18.72 7.81 -5.72
C PHE A 14 -17.56 7.01 -5.09
N MET A 15 -17.42 7.05 -3.76
CA MET A 15 -16.40 6.27 -3.04
C MET A 15 -16.56 4.77 -3.28
N CYS A 16 -17.78 4.25 -3.16
CA CYS A 16 -18.10 2.84 -3.40
C CYS A 16 -17.75 2.41 -4.82
N VAL A 17 -18.21 3.15 -5.85
CA VAL A 17 -17.91 2.82 -7.26
C VAL A 17 -16.41 2.90 -7.53
N SER A 18 -15.73 3.93 -7.04
CA SER A 18 -14.28 4.07 -7.19
C SER A 18 -13.52 2.94 -6.49
N GLY A 19 -13.95 2.54 -5.29
CA GLY A 19 -13.39 1.41 -4.56
C GLY A 19 -13.52 0.10 -5.32
N ILE A 20 -14.72 -0.20 -5.85
CA ILE A 20 -14.96 -1.40 -6.65
C ILE A 20 -14.06 -1.40 -7.90
N LEU A 21 -14.06 -0.31 -8.67
CA LEU A 21 -13.28 -0.21 -9.91
C LEU A 21 -11.77 -0.31 -9.64
N GLY A 22 -11.28 0.44 -8.66
CA GLY A 22 -9.87 0.47 -8.29
C GLY A 22 -9.36 -0.88 -7.82
N ASN A 23 -10.07 -1.55 -6.92
CA ASN A 23 -9.63 -2.84 -6.39
C ASN A 23 -9.72 -3.96 -7.43
N ASN A 24 -10.75 -3.97 -8.29
CA ASN A 24 -10.81 -4.90 -9.43
C ASN A 24 -9.61 -4.69 -10.38
N TRP A 25 -9.29 -3.43 -10.71
CA TRP A 25 -8.16 -3.10 -11.57
C TRP A 25 -6.83 -3.51 -10.93
N LEU A 26 -6.63 -3.24 -9.63
CA LEU A 26 -5.45 -3.66 -8.88
C LEU A 26 -5.28 -5.19 -8.87
N GLY A 27 -6.36 -5.92 -8.62
CA GLY A 27 -6.39 -7.37 -8.64
C GLY A 27 -6.03 -7.93 -10.01
N PHE A 28 -6.71 -7.47 -11.07
CA PHE A 28 -6.48 -7.91 -12.44
C PHE A 28 -5.05 -7.65 -12.91
N CYS A 29 -4.52 -6.44 -12.70
CA CYS A 29 -3.13 -6.13 -13.04
C CYS A 29 -2.11 -6.90 -12.20
N SER A 30 -2.53 -7.56 -11.12
CA SER A 30 -1.69 -8.38 -10.25
C SER A 30 -1.76 -9.87 -10.55
N LEU A 31 -2.71 -10.32 -11.36
CA LEU A 31 -2.77 -11.71 -11.80
C LEU A 31 -1.53 -12.07 -12.66
N PRO A 32 -0.87 -13.21 -12.37
CA PRO A 32 0.25 -13.67 -13.18
C PRO A 32 -0.24 -14.29 -14.50
N LYS A 33 0.51 -14.13 -15.60
CA LYS A 33 0.21 -14.81 -16.88
C LYS A 33 0.52 -16.32 -16.82
N SER A 34 1.44 -16.74 -15.94
CA SER A 34 1.79 -18.15 -15.72
C SER A 34 2.23 -18.39 -14.28
N ARG A 35 2.15 -19.64 -13.79
CA ARG A 35 2.56 -19.97 -12.40
C ARG A 35 4.04 -19.66 -12.11
N SER A 36 4.91 -19.72 -13.10
CA SER A 36 6.34 -19.38 -12.96
C SER A 36 6.60 -17.87 -12.80
N GLN A 37 5.62 -17.01 -13.11
CA GLN A 37 5.70 -15.55 -12.94
C GLN A 37 5.08 -15.04 -11.64
N LEU A 38 4.62 -15.93 -10.76
CA LEU A 38 4.00 -15.57 -9.48
C LEU A 38 5.03 -14.87 -8.58
N ARG A 39 4.86 -13.56 -8.40
CA ARG A 39 5.67 -12.74 -7.49
C ARG A 39 4.92 -12.53 -6.19
N THR A 40 5.64 -12.57 -5.06
CA THR A 40 5.04 -12.44 -3.74
C THR A 40 4.28 -11.13 -3.54
N ASN A 41 4.81 -10.02 -4.06
CA ASN A 41 4.13 -8.71 -4.06
C ASN A 41 2.78 -8.73 -4.80
N ASN A 42 2.66 -9.51 -5.87
CA ASN A 42 1.39 -9.64 -6.59
C ASN A 42 0.34 -10.40 -5.76
N ILE A 43 0.76 -11.43 -5.02
CA ILE A 43 -0.14 -12.18 -4.12
C ILE A 43 -0.69 -11.25 -3.04
N LEU A 44 0.17 -10.43 -2.44
CA LEU A 44 -0.24 -9.46 -1.43
C LEU A 44 -1.24 -8.43 -2.00
N PHE A 45 -1.02 -7.91 -3.21
CA PHE A 45 -1.98 -7.00 -3.84
C PHE A 45 -3.30 -7.67 -4.21
N ILE A 46 -3.28 -8.93 -4.64
CA ILE A 46 -4.51 -9.69 -4.89
C ILE A 46 -5.28 -9.86 -3.58
N ASN A 47 -4.62 -10.25 -2.49
CA ASN A 47 -5.28 -10.40 -1.19
C ASN A 47 -5.86 -9.08 -0.68
N LEU A 48 -5.13 -7.98 -0.86
CA LEU A 48 -5.61 -6.64 -0.51
C LEU A 48 -6.85 -6.26 -1.31
N ALA A 49 -6.81 -6.48 -2.63
CA ALA A 49 -7.94 -6.23 -3.52
C ALA A 49 -9.16 -7.08 -3.14
N ILE A 50 -8.98 -8.37 -2.87
CA ILE A 50 -10.07 -9.26 -2.43
C ILE A 50 -10.67 -8.76 -1.11
N SER A 51 -9.83 -8.45 -0.12
CA SER A 51 -10.28 -7.95 1.18
C SER A 51 -11.10 -6.68 1.02
N ASN A 52 -10.58 -5.67 0.32
CA ASN A 52 -11.30 -4.44 0.08
C ASN A 52 -12.56 -4.63 -0.78
N LEU A 53 -12.58 -5.57 -1.73
CA LEU A 53 -13.79 -5.88 -2.51
C LEU A 53 -14.89 -6.50 -1.63
N ILE A 54 -14.53 -7.33 -0.64
CA ILE A 54 -15.49 -7.82 0.34
C ILE A 54 -16.12 -6.63 1.08
N THR A 55 -15.32 -5.66 1.56
CA THR A 55 -15.85 -4.42 2.16
C THR A 55 -16.76 -3.66 1.19
N ASN A 56 -16.30 -3.43 -0.04
CA ASN A 56 -17.06 -2.66 -1.03
C ASN A 56 -18.43 -3.31 -1.34
N TYR A 57 -18.49 -4.64 -1.49
CA TYR A 57 -19.72 -5.34 -1.87
C TYR A 57 -20.63 -5.67 -0.69
N MET A 58 -20.07 -6.02 0.47
CA MET A 58 -20.85 -6.45 1.64
C MET A 58 -21.20 -5.29 2.57
N VAL A 59 -20.44 -4.19 2.54
CA VAL A 59 -20.59 -3.06 3.46
C VAL A 59 -20.98 -1.78 2.70
N ASP A 60 -20.13 -1.32 1.77
CA ASP A 60 -20.32 0.00 1.15
C ASP A 60 -21.49 0.04 0.15
N LEU A 61 -21.66 -1.01 -0.65
CA LEU A 61 -22.71 -1.09 -1.66
C LEU A 61 -24.13 -1.14 -1.05
N PRO A 62 -24.41 -1.99 -0.03
CA PRO A 62 -25.73 -2.00 0.58
C PRO A 62 -26.08 -0.72 1.34
N ASP A 63 -25.07 -0.10 1.97
CA ASP A 63 -25.20 1.20 2.63
C ASP A 63 -25.50 2.32 1.62
N THR A 64 -24.79 2.35 0.48
CA THR A 64 -25.00 3.31 -0.61
C THR A 64 -26.41 3.21 -1.22
N LEU A 65 -26.89 2.00 -1.45
CA LEU A 65 -28.18 1.75 -2.10
C LEU A 65 -29.38 1.90 -1.14
N GLU A 66 -29.13 2.31 0.11
CA GLU A 66 -30.11 2.33 1.20
C GLU A 66 -30.85 0.98 1.35
N LEU A 67 -30.24 -0.13 0.91
CA LEU A 67 -30.86 -1.46 0.98
C LEU A 67 -31.15 -1.84 2.42
N VAL A 68 -30.30 -1.38 3.34
CA VAL A 68 -30.46 -1.56 4.79
C VAL A 68 -31.68 -0.81 5.36
N LYS A 69 -32.13 0.27 4.73
CA LYS A 69 -33.32 1.03 5.20
C LYS A 69 -34.64 0.51 4.62
N ARG A 70 -34.59 -0.28 3.54
CA ARG A 70 -35.76 -0.60 2.70
C ARG A 70 -36.08 -2.09 2.62
N TRP A 71 -35.12 -2.94 2.93
CA TRP A 71 -35.33 -4.38 3.07
C TRP A 71 -35.66 -4.69 4.54
N PRO A 72 -36.61 -5.58 4.88
CA PRO A 72 -36.73 -6.09 6.24
C PRO A 72 -35.47 -6.93 6.50
N VAL A 73 -34.50 -6.32 7.16
CA VAL A 73 -33.15 -6.83 7.27
C VAL A 73 -33.17 -7.93 8.32
N GLY A 74 -33.30 -9.18 7.88
CA GLY A 74 -33.26 -10.32 8.78
C GLY A 74 -31.96 -10.38 9.58
N ARG A 75 -32.01 -10.96 10.79
CA ARG A 75 -30.88 -11.09 11.73
C ARG A 75 -29.63 -11.64 11.07
N MET A 76 -29.81 -12.57 10.12
CA MET A 76 -28.75 -13.21 9.36
C MET A 76 -27.95 -12.24 8.49
N TYR A 77 -28.61 -11.25 7.87
CA TYR A 77 -27.92 -10.24 7.07
C TYR A 77 -27.11 -9.31 7.96
N CYS A 78 -27.70 -8.81 9.05
CA CYS A 78 -27.03 -7.92 10.00
C CYS A 78 -25.76 -8.56 10.58
N SER A 79 -25.88 -9.82 10.96
CA SER A 79 -24.78 -10.63 11.46
C SER A 79 -23.70 -10.87 10.40
N ALA A 80 -24.09 -11.18 9.17
CA ALA A 80 -23.15 -11.32 8.05
C ALA A 80 -22.45 -10.00 7.70
N PHE A 81 -23.16 -8.87 7.75
CA PHE A 81 -22.62 -7.55 7.47
C PHE A 81 -21.47 -7.20 8.44
N ASN A 82 -21.72 -7.31 9.75
CA ASN A 82 -20.69 -7.04 10.77
C ASN A 82 -19.53 -8.03 10.66
N PHE A 83 -19.83 -9.32 10.44
CA PHE A 83 -18.80 -10.34 10.23
C PHE A 83 -17.89 -10.01 9.05
N PHE A 84 -18.46 -9.70 7.88
CA PHE A 84 -17.68 -9.40 6.68
C PHE A 84 -16.95 -8.06 6.78
N SER A 85 -17.52 -7.08 7.49
CA SER A 85 -16.85 -5.80 7.80
C SER A 85 -15.52 -6.07 8.51
N ASP A 86 -15.56 -6.69 9.69
CA ASP A 86 -14.37 -6.91 10.51
C ASP A 86 -13.39 -7.88 9.85
N LEU A 87 -13.91 -8.91 9.16
CA LEU A 87 -13.09 -9.90 8.47
C LEU A 87 -12.23 -9.24 7.39
N SER A 88 -12.90 -8.42 6.56
CA SER A 88 -12.28 -7.74 5.44
C SER A 88 -11.32 -6.64 5.88
N GLU A 89 -11.72 -5.85 6.89
CA GLU A 89 -10.89 -4.82 7.49
C GLU A 89 -9.61 -5.43 8.07
N THR A 90 -9.74 -6.41 8.95
CA THR A 90 -8.59 -7.06 9.60
C THR A 90 -7.64 -7.66 8.56
N SER A 91 -8.15 -8.35 7.54
CA SER A 91 -7.33 -8.89 6.45
C SER A 91 -6.60 -7.79 5.68
N SER A 92 -7.26 -6.66 5.39
CA SER A 92 -6.67 -5.51 4.70
C SER A 92 -5.54 -4.85 5.50
N ILE A 93 -5.72 -4.71 6.82
CA ILE A 93 -4.72 -4.18 7.76
C ILE A 93 -3.46 -5.03 7.76
N PHE A 94 -3.60 -6.35 8.01
CA PHE A 94 -2.46 -7.27 8.01
C PHE A 94 -1.77 -7.30 6.63
N THR A 95 -2.54 -7.29 5.55
CA THR A 95 -1.97 -7.26 4.19
C THR A 95 -1.17 -5.99 3.94
N THR A 96 -1.68 -4.83 4.39
CA THR A 96 -0.97 -3.54 4.31
C THR A 96 0.35 -3.59 5.09
N MET A 97 0.34 -4.19 6.29
CA MET A 97 1.56 -4.44 7.05
C MET A 97 2.55 -5.33 6.28
N PHE A 98 2.09 -6.46 5.74
CA PHE A 98 2.95 -7.37 4.98
C PHE A 98 3.54 -6.72 3.72
N ILE A 99 2.76 -5.91 2.99
CA ILE A 99 3.25 -5.12 1.86
C ILE A 99 4.34 -4.15 2.33
N THR A 100 4.10 -3.44 3.43
CA THR A 100 5.07 -2.46 3.97
C THR A 100 6.36 -3.13 4.41
N VAL A 101 6.29 -4.28 5.10
CA VAL A 101 7.45 -5.07 5.50
C VAL A 101 8.19 -5.65 4.28
N PHE A 102 7.45 -6.17 3.28
CA PHE A 102 8.04 -6.67 2.03
C PHE A 102 8.89 -5.58 1.37
N TRP A 103 8.34 -4.37 1.21
CA TRP A 103 9.05 -3.26 0.56
C TRP A 103 10.18 -2.69 1.41
N HIS A 104 10.04 -2.69 2.74
CA HIS A 104 11.14 -2.41 3.64
C HIS A 104 12.31 -3.37 3.39
N GLN A 105 12.07 -4.68 3.44
CA GLN A 105 13.13 -5.66 3.24
C GLN A 105 13.73 -5.59 1.82
N LYS A 106 12.89 -5.42 0.79
CA LYS A 106 13.35 -5.31 -0.61
C LYS A 106 14.20 -4.08 -0.85
N LEU A 107 13.76 -2.92 -0.39
CA LEU A 107 14.47 -1.67 -0.62
C LEU A 107 15.72 -1.55 0.26
N VAL A 108 15.61 -1.86 1.56
CA VAL A 108 16.74 -1.78 2.50
C VAL A 108 17.77 -2.86 2.18
N GLY A 109 17.35 -4.09 1.87
CA GLY A 109 18.24 -5.16 1.42
C GLY A 109 18.99 -4.82 0.13
N SER A 110 18.28 -4.24 -0.84
CA SER A 110 18.88 -3.77 -2.10
C SER A 110 19.91 -2.65 -1.90
N LEU A 111 19.58 -1.65 -1.07
CA LEU A 111 20.42 -0.45 -0.88
C LEU A 111 21.54 -0.58 0.16
N LYS A 112 21.40 -1.47 1.16
CA LYS A 112 22.43 -1.69 2.20
C LYS A 112 23.29 -2.92 1.95
N HIS A 113 22.72 -4.00 1.39
CA HIS A 113 23.39 -5.31 1.29
C HIS A 113 23.56 -5.81 -0.16
N GLY A 114 23.45 -4.91 -1.15
CA GLY A 114 23.73 -5.25 -2.55
C GLY A 114 22.74 -6.22 -3.19
N GLY A 115 21.50 -6.32 -2.68
CA GLY A 115 20.45 -7.13 -3.30
C GLY A 115 20.36 -8.58 -2.82
N ALA A 116 20.87 -8.88 -1.62
CA ALA A 116 20.68 -10.18 -0.98
C ALA A 116 19.20 -10.63 -0.99
N PRO A 117 18.93 -11.95 -1.14
CA PRO A 117 17.57 -12.48 -1.18
C PRO A 117 16.80 -12.15 0.09
N VAL A 118 15.55 -11.73 -0.09
CA VAL A 118 14.69 -11.26 0.99
C VAL A 118 13.83 -12.41 1.51
N GLN A 119 13.60 -12.51 2.82
CA GLN A 119 12.75 -13.55 3.40
C GLN A 119 11.34 -13.58 2.78
N MET A 120 10.75 -12.40 2.57
CA MET A 120 9.44 -12.24 1.93
C MET A 120 9.45 -12.49 0.41
N ASP A 121 10.58 -12.84 -0.22
CA ASP A 121 10.57 -13.42 -1.59
C ASP A 121 10.11 -14.90 -1.56
N ASN A 122 10.04 -15.55 -0.38
CA ASN A 122 9.51 -16.89 -0.23
C ASN A 122 7.97 -16.91 -0.28
N THR A 123 7.41 -17.39 -1.39
CA THR A 123 5.95 -17.54 -1.59
C THR A 123 5.28 -18.38 -0.49
N ARG A 124 5.92 -19.44 0.01
CA ARG A 124 5.32 -20.29 1.06
C ARG A 124 5.16 -19.53 2.36
N LEU A 125 6.14 -18.70 2.72
CA LEU A 125 6.06 -17.85 3.90
C LEU A 125 4.91 -16.86 3.77
N VAL A 126 4.76 -16.19 2.63
CA VAL A 126 3.67 -15.21 2.45
C VAL A 126 2.30 -15.88 2.40
N MET A 127 2.18 -17.05 1.79
CA MET A 127 0.93 -17.82 1.87
C MET A 127 0.61 -18.23 3.31
N ALA A 128 1.61 -18.62 4.11
CA ALA A 128 1.42 -18.95 5.52
C ALA A 128 1.03 -17.71 6.36
N LEU A 129 1.65 -16.56 6.11
CA LEU A 129 1.30 -15.29 6.77
C LEU A 129 -0.12 -14.86 6.43
N LEU A 130 -0.53 -14.98 5.16
CA LEU A 130 -1.90 -14.69 4.74
C LEU A 130 -2.90 -15.67 5.36
N ALA A 131 -2.61 -16.98 5.35
CA ALA A 131 -3.47 -17.96 6.02
C ALA A 131 -3.61 -17.67 7.53
N GLY A 132 -2.52 -17.29 8.18
CA GLY A 132 -2.52 -16.84 9.56
C GLY A 132 -3.38 -15.59 9.77
N SER A 133 -3.23 -14.57 8.92
CA SER A 133 -4.04 -13.35 9.04
C SER A 133 -5.52 -13.61 8.82
N TRP A 134 -5.90 -14.44 7.84
CA TRP A 134 -7.29 -14.83 7.63
C TRP A 134 -7.86 -15.62 8.83
N THR A 135 -7.06 -16.49 9.43
CA THR A 135 -7.47 -17.21 10.65
C THR A 135 -7.73 -16.23 11.79
N VAL A 136 -6.83 -15.27 11.99
CA VAL A 136 -6.98 -14.20 12.99
C VAL A 136 -8.23 -13.36 12.70
N SER A 137 -8.43 -12.92 11.46
CA SER A 137 -9.63 -12.18 11.04
C SER A 137 -10.90 -12.96 11.34
N VAL A 138 -10.97 -14.24 10.97
CA VAL A 138 -12.16 -15.08 11.25
C VAL A 138 -12.39 -15.18 12.76
N VAL A 139 -11.37 -15.54 13.54
CA VAL A 139 -11.49 -15.69 15.00
C VAL A 139 -12.05 -14.43 15.66
N PHE A 140 -11.55 -13.26 15.23
CA PHE A 140 -12.05 -11.99 15.76
C PHE A 140 -13.43 -11.65 15.23
N SER A 141 -13.80 -11.95 13.99
CA SER A 141 -15.13 -11.63 13.45
C SER A 141 -16.24 -12.59 13.91
N LEU A 142 -15.88 -13.81 14.36
CA LEU A 142 -16.85 -14.85 14.76
C LEU A 142 -17.88 -14.42 15.81
N PRO A 143 -17.56 -13.65 16.87
CA PRO A 143 -18.54 -13.19 17.86
C PRO A 143 -19.74 -12.47 17.23
N HIS A 144 -19.54 -11.70 16.15
CA HIS A 144 -20.62 -11.02 15.42
C HIS A 144 -21.61 -12.01 14.76
N LEU A 145 -21.21 -13.27 14.54
CA LEU A 145 -22.14 -14.30 14.05
C LEU A 145 -23.14 -14.78 15.10
N PHE A 146 -22.76 -14.76 16.38
CA PHE A 146 -23.55 -15.33 17.48
C PHE A 146 -24.26 -14.26 18.31
N PHE A 147 -23.61 -13.12 18.51
CA PHE A 147 -24.02 -12.08 19.45
C PHE A 147 -24.78 -10.91 18.80
N THR A 148 -25.07 -10.93 17.50
CA THR A 148 -25.93 -9.89 16.88
C THR A 148 -27.42 -10.18 17.12
N SER A 149 -28.19 -9.17 17.52
CA SER A 149 -29.66 -9.23 17.65
C SER A 149 -30.31 -8.11 16.84
N LEU A 150 -31.54 -8.34 16.37
CA LEU A 150 -32.36 -7.28 15.80
C LEU A 150 -33.19 -6.66 16.92
N ASN A 151 -33.11 -5.35 17.12
CA ASN A 151 -34.02 -4.66 18.01
C ASN A 151 -35.14 -4.03 17.17
N ILE A 152 -36.35 -4.57 17.31
CA ILE A 152 -37.56 -4.04 16.68
C ILE A 152 -38.21 -3.11 17.71
N GLN A 153 -37.67 -1.90 17.87
CA GLN A 153 -38.29 -0.91 18.76
C GLN A 153 -39.22 -0.01 17.94
N ASN A 154 -40.53 -0.16 18.18
CA ASN A 154 -41.63 0.68 17.66
C ASN A 154 -41.54 1.09 16.18
N GLN A 155 -41.86 0.14 15.29
CA GLN A 155 -42.46 0.36 13.96
C GLN A 155 -41.80 1.29 12.93
N SER A 156 -40.58 1.82 13.11
CA SER A 156 -39.96 2.61 12.03
C SER A 156 -38.44 2.60 11.90
N SER A 157 -37.68 1.84 12.69
CA SER A 157 -36.22 1.72 12.48
C SER A 157 -35.70 0.35 12.95
N GLU A 158 -35.24 -0.49 12.01
CA GLU A 158 -34.53 -1.73 12.31
C GLU A 158 -33.06 -1.39 12.54
N GLU A 159 -32.61 -1.33 13.80
CA GLU A 159 -31.21 -1.09 14.13
C GLU A 159 -30.49 -2.41 14.44
N CYS A 160 -29.34 -2.59 13.79
CA CYS A 160 -28.40 -3.68 14.03
C CYS A 160 -27.69 -3.47 15.38
N LEU A 161 -28.14 -4.17 16.43
CA LEU A 161 -27.54 -4.06 17.76
C LEU A 161 -26.75 -5.32 18.13
N GLU A 162 -25.54 -5.12 18.64
CA GLU A 162 -24.73 -6.19 19.19
C GLU A 162 -25.12 -6.45 20.65
N TYR A 163 -25.51 -7.70 20.91
CA TYR A 163 -25.89 -8.20 22.23
C TYR A 163 -24.78 -9.09 22.79
N PHE A 164 -23.86 -8.49 23.52
CA PHE A 164 -22.87 -9.23 24.31
C PHE A 164 -23.45 -9.66 25.67
N PRO A 165 -23.12 -10.85 26.18
CA PRO A 165 -23.69 -11.41 27.41
C PRO A 165 -23.35 -10.60 28.68
N SER A 166 -22.22 -9.88 28.67
CA SER A 166 -21.86 -8.91 29.72
C SER A 166 -21.01 -7.78 29.16
N GLN A 167 -21.04 -6.63 29.83
CA GLN A 167 -20.24 -5.46 29.47
C GLN A 167 -18.73 -5.75 29.59
N GLU A 168 -18.32 -6.55 30.57
CA GLU A 168 -16.93 -6.95 30.79
C GLU A 168 -16.38 -7.80 29.63
N VAL A 169 -17.19 -8.72 29.10
CA VAL A 169 -16.82 -9.54 27.94
C VAL A 169 -16.69 -8.68 26.69
N LYS A 170 -17.63 -7.75 26.48
CA LYS A 170 -17.57 -6.79 25.37
C LYS A 170 -16.29 -5.95 25.43
N GLN A 171 -16.01 -5.32 26.57
CA GLN A 171 -14.82 -4.49 26.76
C GLN A 171 -13.52 -5.28 26.59
N THR A 172 -13.46 -6.51 27.10
CA THR A 172 -12.29 -7.38 26.95
C THR A 172 -12.08 -7.74 25.48
N TYR A 173 -13.16 -8.12 24.77
CA TYR A 173 -13.11 -8.41 23.34
C TYR A 173 -12.63 -7.21 22.53
N GLU A 174 -13.23 -6.04 22.72
CA GLU A 174 -12.88 -4.80 22.01
C GLU A 174 -11.42 -4.41 22.26
N MET A 175 -10.94 -4.52 23.51
CA MET A 175 -9.53 -4.25 23.84
C MET A 175 -8.58 -5.23 23.17
N VAL A 176 -8.89 -6.54 23.20
CA VAL A 176 -8.03 -7.55 22.57
C VAL A 176 -8.01 -7.39 21.04
N PHE A 177 -9.17 -7.13 20.43
CA PHE A 177 -9.28 -6.84 18.99
C PHE A 177 -8.49 -5.59 18.61
N LEU A 178 -8.67 -4.49 19.36
CA LEU A 178 -7.93 -3.25 19.14
C LEU A 178 -6.42 -3.47 19.26
N MET A 179 -5.97 -4.27 20.22
CA MET A 179 -4.53 -4.49 20.41
C MET A 179 -3.94 -5.41 19.33
N LEU A 180 -4.55 -6.57 19.09
CA LEU A 180 -3.97 -7.62 18.24
C LEU A 180 -4.28 -7.45 16.75
N ALA A 181 -5.50 -7.04 16.40
CA ALA A 181 -5.92 -6.89 15.01
C ALA A 181 -5.63 -5.49 14.44
N ASN A 182 -5.40 -4.50 15.31
CA ASN A 182 -5.18 -3.11 14.88
C ASN A 182 -3.80 -2.57 15.29
N VAL A 183 -3.55 -2.39 16.59
CA VAL A 183 -2.33 -1.70 17.10
C VAL A 183 -1.05 -2.42 16.66
N VAL A 184 -0.96 -3.74 16.84
CA VAL A 184 0.24 -4.51 16.46
C VAL A 184 0.58 -4.35 14.97
N PRO A 185 -0.36 -4.55 14.03
CA PRO A 185 -0.12 -4.27 12.62
C PRO A 185 0.32 -2.83 12.31
N ILE A 186 -0.29 -1.85 12.98
CA ILE A 186 0.02 -0.43 12.76
C ILE A 186 1.42 -0.09 13.22
N VAL A 187 1.85 -0.58 14.38
CA VAL A 187 3.23 -0.41 14.84
C VAL A 187 4.20 -0.98 13.82
N GLY A 188 3.90 -2.16 13.25
CA GLY A 188 4.68 -2.75 12.16
C GLY A 188 4.74 -1.87 10.91
N ILE A 189 3.59 -1.33 10.48
CA ILE A 189 3.49 -0.41 9.33
C ILE A 189 4.33 0.85 9.59
N VAL A 190 4.10 1.55 10.70
CA VAL A 190 4.78 2.81 11.05
C VAL A 190 6.29 2.59 11.13
N PHE A 191 6.74 1.56 11.84
CA PHE A 191 8.16 1.23 11.96
C PHE A 191 8.80 0.99 10.59
N ALA A 192 8.19 0.13 9.77
CA ALA A 192 8.70 -0.20 8.45
C ALA A 192 8.70 1.04 7.51
N SER A 193 7.66 1.86 7.55
CA SER A 193 7.55 3.10 6.76
C SER A 193 8.60 4.13 7.14
N ILE A 194 8.93 4.28 8.43
CA ILE A 194 10.01 5.16 8.90
C ILE A 194 11.35 4.65 8.33
N GLN A 195 11.64 3.35 8.45
CA GLN A 195 12.88 2.77 7.94
C GLN A 195 13.02 2.93 6.41
N ILE A 196 11.94 2.73 5.66
CA ILE A 196 11.90 2.99 4.20
C ILE A 196 12.23 4.45 3.92
N THR A 197 11.55 5.38 4.60
CA THR A 197 11.71 6.82 4.38
C THR A 197 13.13 7.29 4.69
N VAL A 198 13.69 6.89 5.84
CA VAL A 198 15.07 7.20 6.22
C VAL A 198 16.06 6.67 5.18
N THR A 199 15.87 5.42 4.72
CA THR A 199 16.76 4.81 3.72
C THR A 199 16.68 5.53 2.36
N LEU A 200 15.47 5.95 1.95
CA LEU A 200 15.26 6.75 0.73
C LEU A 200 15.93 8.13 0.83
N LEU A 201 15.79 8.82 1.97
CA LEU A 201 16.43 10.12 2.17
C LEU A 201 17.96 10.00 2.16
N GLN A 202 18.51 8.95 2.77
CA GLN A 202 19.95 8.67 2.76
C GLN A 202 20.46 8.36 1.34
N SER A 203 19.71 7.59 0.53
CA SER A 203 20.12 7.31 -0.86
C SER A 203 20.09 8.57 -1.73
N GLN A 204 19.06 9.42 -1.58
CA GLN A 204 18.98 10.69 -2.30
C GLN A 204 20.11 11.65 -1.92
N LYS A 205 20.44 11.76 -0.62
CA LYS A 205 21.59 12.57 -0.16
C LYS A 205 22.91 12.07 -0.77
N ARG A 206 23.13 10.75 -0.82
CA ARG A 206 24.32 10.16 -1.46
C ARG A 206 24.41 10.52 -2.94
N ILE A 207 23.33 10.43 -3.69
CA ILE A 207 23.29 10.78 -5.12
C ILE A 207 23.55 12.27 -5.34
N LYS A 208 22.91 13.14 -4.53
CA LYS A 208 23.13 14.60 -4.59
C LYS A 208 24.59 14.99 -4.28
N ASN A 209 25.22 14.33 -3.31
CA ASN A 209 26.61 14.55 -2.95
C ASN A 209 27.57 14.11 -4.07
N ILE A 210 27.28 13.00 -4.75
CA ILE A 210 28.07 12.55 -5.91
C ILE A 210 27.91 13.54 -7.08
N SER A 211 26.67 13.99 -7.36
CA SER A 211 26.40 14.97 -8.42
C SER A 211 27.04 16.34 -8.18
N SER A 212 27.13 16.79 -6.92
CA SER A 212 27.77 18.06 -6.57
C SER A 212 29.29 17.98 -6.60
N ARG A 213 29.87 16.83 -6.26
CA ARG A 213 31.33 16.59 -6.38
C ARG A 213 31.78 16.41 -7.84
N ALA A 214 30.86 16.10 -8.75
CA ALA A 214 31.09 15.97 -10.19
C ALA A 214 30.83 17.27 -10.99
N GLY A 215 30.66 18.43 -10.33
CA GLY A 215 30.62 19.75 -10.97
C GLY A 215 31.91 20.08 -11.74
N PRO A 216 31.88 21.03 -12.70
CA PRO A 216 32.82 21.10 -13.82
C PRO A 216 34.25 21.43 -13.34
N ARG A 217 35.08 20.41 -13.20
CA ARG A 217 36.54 20.56 -13.23
C ARG A 217 37.02 20.25 -14.64
N GLY A 218 37.24 21.31 -15.43
CA GLY A 218 38.03 21.22 -16.65
C GLY A 218 37.48 22.04 -17.81
N ASP A 219 37.63 23.37 -17.74
CA ASP A 219 37.87 24.15 -18.96
C ASP A 219 38.71 25.43 -18.73
N ASP A 220 39.06 25.77 -17.49
CA ASP A 220 39.89 26.96 -17.21
C ASP A 220 41.41 26.72 -17.21
N GLN A 221 41.88 25.48 -17.49
CA GLN A 221 43.32 25.17 -17.50
C GLN A 221 43.87 24.83 -18.89
N ARG A 222 43.21 25.28 -19.96
CA ARG A 222 43.72 25.14 -21.35
C ARG A 222 44.06 26.48 -22.03
N LYS A 223 43.98 27.62 -21.34
CA LYS A 223 44.27 28.95 -21.92
C LYS A 223 45.52 29.67 -21.41
N ALA A 224 46.32 29.05 -20.54
CA ALA A 224 47.50 29.70 -19.96
C ALA A 224 48.86 29.05 -20.34
N ALA A 225 48.91 28.20 -21.37
CA ALA A 225 50.15 27.53 -21.79
C ALA A 225 50.42 27.66 -23.30
N SER A 226 49.86 28.68 -23.97
CA SER A 226 50.09 28.93 -25.40
C SER A 226 50.94 30.17 -25.70
N ASN A 227 51.57 30.78 -24.71
CA ASN A 227 52.56 31.84 -24.93
C ASN A 227 53.77 31.60 -24.03
N GLU A 228 54.64 30.66 -24.42
CA GLU A 228 56.08 30.86 -24.23
C GLU A 228 56.88 29.92 -25.15
N LEU A 229 57.76 30.57 -25.92
CA LEU A 229 59.02 30.07 -26.46
C LEU A 229 59.03 29.28 -27.79
N SER A 230 59.20 30.09 -28.83
CA SER A 230 59.94 29.88 -30.08
C SER A 230 61.23 29.04 -29.97
N SER A 231 61.52 28.33 -31.06
CA SER A 231 62.85 27.88 -31.56
C SER A 231 63.49 26.62 -30.95
N LYS A 232 63.46 25.51 -31.71
CA LYS A 232 64.62 25.03 -32.51
C LYS A 232 64.35 23.68 -33.19
N ASP A 233 64.84 23.59 -34.42
CA ASP A 233 64.95 22.41 -35.26
C ASP A 233 65.71 21.25 -34.60
N TYR A 234 65.28 20.00 -34.87
CA TYR A 234 66.17 18.94 -35.35
C TYR A 234 65.40 17.75 -35.96
N ILE A 235 65.91 17.28 -37.09
CA ILE A 235 65.49 16.11 -37.87
C ILE A 235 65.93 14.82 -37.15
N SER A 236 65.10 13.75 -37.16
CA SER A 236 65.52 12.38 -37.54
C SER A 236 64.39 11.34 -37.50
N ASN A 237 64.44 10.46 -38.50
CA ASN A 237 63.55 9.37 -38.86
C ASN A 237 63.41 8.26 -37.80
N ALA A 238 62.25 7.56 -37.75
CA ALA A 238 62.10 6.17 -38.21
C ALA A 238 60.87 5.43 -37.60
N THR A 239 60.15 4.74 -38.50
CA THR A 239 59.44 3.44 -38.36
C THR A 239 58.23 3.25 -37.43
N SER A 240 57.07 3.16 -38.09
CA SER A 240 56.12 2.03 -38.11
C SER A 240 55.56 1.42 -36.81
N ALA A 241 54.24 1.60 -36.68
CA ALA A 241 53.24 0.61 -36.27
C ALA A 241 53.39 -0.10 -34.91
N ASN A 242 52.62 0.36 -33.92
CA ASN A 242 51.51 -0.42 -33.33
C ASN A 242 50.86 0.33 -32.14
N ALA A 243 49.58 0.65 -32.30
CA ALA A 243 48.62 0.81 -31.21
C ALA A 243 47.28 0.24 -31.72
N PRO A 244 46.47 -0.40 -30.86
CA PRO A 244 45.65 0.44 -30.00
C PRO A 244 45.53 -0.02 -28.54
N ASN A 245 45.52 0.98 -27.68
CA ASN A 245 44.94 0.96 -26.33
C ASN A 245 43.51 0.41 -26.35
N THR A 246 43.21 -0.63 -25.56
CA THR A 246 41.83 -0.91 -25.10
C THR A 246 41.85 -1.54 -23.71
N ILE A 247 42.12 -0.72 -22.69
CA ILE A 247 41.72 -1.01 -21.30
C ILE A 247 41.03 0.26 -20.77
N GLN A 248 39.85 0.59 -21.32
CA GLN A 248 38.91 1.54 -20.70
C GLN A 248 37.55 1.53 -21.45
N LYS A 249 36.86 0.38 -21.50
CA LYS A 249 35.46 0.37 -21.96
C LYS A 249 34.58 -0.76 -21.40
N VAL A 250 34.89 -1.30 -20.22
CA VAL A 250 34.06 -2.35 -19.59
C VAL A 250 33.22 -1.85 -18.40
N GLN A 251 33.50 -0.67 -17.82
CA GLN A 251 32.78 -0.21 -16.61
C GLN A 251 31.54 0.69 -16.86
N LYS A 252 31.14 1.00 -18.10
CA LYS A 252 30.03 1.95 -18.38
C LYS A 252 28.71 1.30 -18.79
N SER A 253 28.71 -0.02 -19.02
CA SER A 253 27.55 -0.79 -19.48
C SER A 253 26.75 -1.44 -18.34
N GLN A 254 27.32 -1.58 -17.14
CA GLN A 254 26.69 -2.28 -16.01
C GLN A 254 25.96 -1.35 -15.03
N ASP A 255 26.28 -0.04 -15.02
CA ASP A 255 25.58 0.96 -14.20
C ASP A 255 24.25 1.43 -14.80
N ARG A 256 24.05 1.32 -16.12
CA ARG A 256 22.81 1.75 -16.78
C ARG A 256 21.64 0.78 -16.59
N SER A 257 21.89 -0.52 -16.38
CA SER A 257 20.83 -1.51 -16.13
C SER A 257 20.40 -1.56 -14.66
N ASN A 258 21.30 -1.28 -13.72
CA ASN A 258 20.98 -1.21 -12.29
C ASN A 258 20.24 0.07 -11.88
N SER A 259 20.45 1.20 -12.57
CA SER A 259 19.76 2.46 -12.23
C SER A 259 18.25 2.43 -12.55
N SER A 260 17.85 1.74 -13.62
CA SER A 260 16.44 1.63 -14.02
C SER A 260 15.64 0.75 -13.05
N SER A 261 16.19 -0.40 -12.65
CA SER A 261 15.60 -1.29 -11.64
C SER A 261 15.48 -0.59 -10.28
N GLY A 262 16.53 0.08 -9.82
CA GLY A 262 16.50 0.84 -8.56
C GLY A 262 15.47 1.97 -8.56
N SER A 263 15.32 2.70 -9.68
CA SER A 263 14.31 3.77 -9.79
C SER A 263 12.87 3.24 -9.69
N SER A 264 12.60 2.06 -10.24
CA SER A 264 11.28 1.41 -10.16
C SER A 264 10.95 0.94 -8.74
N GLN A 265 11.94 0.38 -8.04
CA GLN A 265 11.80 -0.03 -6.64
C GLN A 265 11.57 1.16 -5.71
N VAL A 266 12.28 2.28 -5.94
CA VAL A 266 12.09 3.52 -5.18
C VAL A 266 10.68 4.07 -5.37
N ARG A 267 10.15 4.07 -6.59
CA ARG A 267 8.79 4.53 -6.87
C ARG A 267 7.73 3.69 -6.15
N ALA A 268 7.86 2.37 -6.20
CA ALA A 268 6.94 1.48 -5.51
C ALA A 268 7.08 1.57 -3.97
N ALA A 269 8.28 1.72 -3.44
CA ALA A 269 8.46 1.98 -2.01
C ALA A 269 7.83 3.31 -1.58
N LYS A 270 7.90 4.36 -2.41
CA LYS A 270 7.22 5.64 -2.14
C LYS A 270 5.70 5.49 -2.12
N SER A 271 5.11 4.72 -3.03
CA SER A 271 3.65 4.48 -2.98
C SER A 271 3.24 3.70 -1.74
N VAL A 272 4.08 2.77 -1.27
CA VAL A 272 3.84 2.01 -0.03
C VAL A 272 3.86 2.93 1.19
N VAL A 273 4.82 3.86 1.26
CA VAL A 273 4.85 4.89 2.32
C VAL A 273 3.64 5.80 2.23
N ALA A 274 3.20 6.18 1.03
CA ALA A 274 2.00 6.98 0.83
C ALA A 274 0.73 6.25 1.34
N VAL A 275 0.56 4.97 0.99
CA VAL A 275 -0.56 4.15 1.51
C VAL A 275 -0.48 4.01 3.03
N ALA A 276 0.68 3.71 3.58
CA ALA A 276 0.89 3.61 5.02
C ALA A 276 0.52 4.92 5.74
N THR A 277 0.83 6.06 5.14
CA THR A 277 0.49 7.38 5.69
C THR A 277 -1.02 7.59 5.69
N VAL A 278 -1.70 7.32 4.57
CA VAL A 278 -3.17 7.41 4.47
C VAL A 278 -3.81 6.48 5.49
N PHE A 279 -3.34 5.24 5.60
CA PHE A 279 -3.84 4.25 6.55
C PHE A 279 -3.73 4.73 8.00
N VAL A 280 -2.55 5.23 8.42
CA VAL A 280 -2.34 5.73 9.79
C VAL A 280 -3.22 6.93 10.09
N ILE A 281 -3.42 7.84 9.12
CA ILE A 281 -4.33 8.98 9.29
C ILE A 281 -5.78 8.50 9.47
N CYS A 282 -6.25 7.60 8.59
CA CYS A 282 -7.59 7.03 8.68
C CYS A 282 -7.79 6.33 10.03
N TRP A 283 -6.85 5.49 10.44
CA TRP A 283 -6.96 4.73 11.68
C TRP A 283 -6.86 5.61 12.93
N LEU A 284 -5.97 6.61 12.96
CA LEU A 284 -5.91 7.54 14.08
C LEU A 284 -7.24 8.30 14.21
N THR A 285 -7.85 8.67 13.09
CA THR A 285 -9.16 9.32 13.08
C THR A 285 -10.23 8.37 13.62
N HIS A 286 -10.24 7.10 13.18
CA HIS A 286 -11.14 6.08 13.69
C HIS A 286 -10.99 5.88 15.21
N LEU A 287 -9.76 5.79 15.71
CA LEU A 287 -9.47 5.64 17.14
C LEU A 287 -10.00 6.85 17.94
N LEU A 288 -9.77 8.07 17.46
CA LEU A 288 -10.26 9.28 18.10
C LEU A 288 -11.80 9.33 18.12
N LEU A 289 -12.44 8.93 17.02
CA LEU A 289 -13.90 8.86 16.92
C LEU A 289 -14.48 7.81 17.87
N SER A 290 -13.84 6.65 18.00
CA SER A 290 -14.24 5.58 18.93
C SER A 290 -14.10 5.98 20.41
N ILE A 291 -13.03 6.71 20.76
CA ILE A 291 -12.88 7.30 22.10
C ILE A 291 -13.99 8.34 22.34
N THR A 292 -14.32 9.13 21.32
CA THR A 292 -15.36 10.15 21.41
C THR A 292 -16.74 9.52 21.55
N SER A 293 -17.06 8.44 20.83
CA SER A 293 -18.35 7.74 20.95
C SER A 293 -18.54 7.11 22.33
N THR A 294 -17.45 6.71 22.98
CA THR A 294 -17.50 6.22 24.38
C THR A 294 -17.97 7.30 25.35
N ILE A 295 -17.74 8.57 25.03
CA ILE A 295 -18.11 9.72 25.88
C ILE A 295 -19.44 10.34 25.43
N HIS A 296 -19.66 10.47 24.12
CA HIS A 296 -20.85 11.04 23.49
C HIS A 296 -21.29 10.14 22.33
N ASP A 297 -22.30 9.31 22.57
CA ASP A 297 -22.88 8.49 21.51
C ASP A 297 -23.71 9.38 20.57
N SER A 298 -23.34 9.40 19.29
CA SER A 298 -23.98 10.23 18.28
C SER A 298 -23.90 9.56 16.91
N ILE A 299 -25.05 9.54 16.23
CA ILE A 299 -25.20 9.05 14.85
C ILE A 299 -24.17 9.70 13.91
N VAL A 300 -23.80 10.96 14.15
CA VAL A 300 -22.82 11.69 13.34
C VAL A 300 -21.43 11.03 13.40
N ILE A 301 -21.04 10.47 14.55
CA ILE A 301 -19.72 9.86 14.73
C ILE A 301 -19.62 8.55 13.95
N HIS A 302 -20.64 7.70 14.04
CA HIS A 302 -20.72 6.46 13.25
C HIS A 302 -20.70 6.74 11.75
N GLU A 303 -21.43 7.76 11.31
CA GLU A 303 -21.44 8.20 9.92
C GLU A 303 -20.04 8.62 9.45
N MET A 304 -19.35 9.48 10.20
CA MET A 304 -17.98 9.91 9.87
C MET A 304 -16.98 8.76 9.83
N THR A 305 -17.11 7.80 10.75
CA THR A 305 -16.28 6.60 10.83
C THR A 305 -16.42 5.76 9.56
N SER A 306 -17.66 5.55 9.12
CA SER A 306 -17.98 4.84 7.87
C SER A 306 -17.38 5.55 6.64
N TYR A 307 -17.46 6.88 6.55
CA TYR A 307 -16.84 7.65 5.46
C TYR A 307 -15.31 7.51 5.41
N ILE A 308 -14.64 7.48 6.56
CA ILE A 308 -13.19 7.32 6.62
C ILE A 308 -12.76 5.94 6.10
N GLY A 309 -13.51 4.89 6.44
CA GLY A 309 -13.29 3.53 5.93
C GLY A 309 -13.43 3.47 4.40
N ALA A 310 -14.51 4.01 3.85
CA ALA A 310 -14.72 4.03 2.39
C ALA A 310 -13.69 4.90 1.64
N LEU A 311 -13.22 6.00 2.26
CA LEU A 311 -12.14 6.81 1.70
C LEU A 311 -10.84 6.00 1.58
N TYR A 312 -10.52 5.22 2.60
CA TYR A 312 -9.36 4.32 2.60
C TYR A 312 -9.49 3.28 1.48
N THR A 313 -10.58 2.50 1.46
CA THR A 313 -10.77 1.41 0.48
C THR A 313 -10.81 1.89 -0.97
N CYS A 314 -11.26 3.14 -1.21
CA CYS A 314 -11.30 3.72 -2.55
C CYS A 314 -9.97 4.30 -3.02
N ILE A 315 -9.16 4.92 -2.16
CA ILE A 315 -7.93 5.61 -2.59
C ILE A 315 -6.74 4.64 -2.78
N ILE A 316 -6.55 3.68 -1.88
CA ILE A 316 -5.39 2.76 -1.87
C ILE A 316 -5.08 2.11 -3.22
N PRO A 317 -6.06 1.49 -3.93
CA PRO A 317 -5.73 0.76 -5.15
C PRO A 317 -5.07 1.65 -6.19
N TYR A 318 -5.51 2.90 -6.33
CA TYR A 318 -4.93 3.86 -7.27
C TYR A 318 -3.51 4.27 -6.90
N ILE A 319 -3.22 4.44 -5.60
CA ILE A 319 -1.86 4.72 -5.13
C ILE A 319 -0.92 3.56 -5.49
N TYR A 320 -1.33 2.31 -5.28
CA TYR A 320 -0.51 1.15 -5.65
C TYR A 320 -0.35 0.98 -7.16
N LEU A 321 -1.42 1.18 -7.93
CA LEU A 321 -1.37 1.13 -9.39
C LEU A 321 -0.41 2.17 -9.96
N TYR A 322 -0.43 3.38 -9.40
CA TYR A 322 0.53 4.43 -9.71
C TYR A 322 1.95 4.05 -9.30
N GLY A 323 2.15 3.56 -8.09
CA GLY A 323 3.46 3.17 -7.58
C GLY A 323 4.18 2.13 -8.42
N VAL A 324 3.46 1.08 -8.79
CA VAL A 324 4.03 -0.12 -9.44
C VAL A 324 4.02 -0.02 -10.97
N LYS A 325 3.63 1.13 -11.53
CA LYS A 325 3.49 1.36 -12.98
C LYS A 325 2.62 0.31 -13.68
N LYS A 326 1.57 -0.15 -13.00
CA LYS A 326 0.60 -1.10 -13.56
C LYS A 326 -0.57 -0.42 -14.29
N LEU A 327 -0.54 0.91 -14.40
CA LEU A 327 -1.53 1.68 -15.17
C LEU A 327 -1.48 1.39 -16.67
N THR A 328 -0.35 0.95 -17.20
CA THR A 328 -0.22 0.52 -18.59
C THR A 328 -0.34 -1.00 -18.62
N CYS A 329 -1.53 -1.48 -18.97
CA CYS A 329 -1.83 -2.88 -19.16
C CYS A 329 -0.89 -3.46 -20.24
N LEU A 330 0.16 -4.18 -19.85
CA LEU A 330 1.07 -4.92 -20.75
C LEU A 330 0.38 -6.14 -21.42
N THR A 331 -0.95 -6.26 -21.30
CA THR A 331 -1.76 -7.25 -22.03
C THR A 331 -2.42 -6.66 -23.28
N CYS A 332 -2.41 -5.35 -23.50
CA CYS A 332 -2.91 -4.76 -24.75
C CYS A 332 -1.88 -4.70 -25.90
N SER A 333 -0.66 -5.21 -25.69
CA SER A 333 0.42 -5.12 -26.70
C SER A 333 0.85 -6.49 -27.27
N SER A 334 0.06 -7.55 -27.08
CA SER A 334 0.34 -8.87 -27.68
C SER A 334 -0.87 -9.49 -28.37
N ILE A 335 -1.79 -8.65 -28.85
CA ILE A 335 -2.74 -9.02 -29.88
C ILE A 335 -2.36 -8.15 -31.08
N ASP A 336 -1.31 -8.59 -31.77
CA ASP A 336 -1.01 -8.28 -33.17
C ASP A 336 -0.26 -9.48 -33.74
#